data_AF-A0A7X8VPZ9-F1
#
_entry.id   AF-A0A7X8VPZ9-F1
#
_cell.length_a   1.000
_cell.length_b   1.000
_cell.length_c   1.000
_cell.angle_alpha   90.00
_cell.angle_beta   90.00
_cell.angle_gamma   90.00
#
_symmetry.space_group_name_H-M   'P 1'
#
loop_
_entity.id
_entity.type
_entity.pdbx_description
1 polymer ?
#
loop_
_entity_poly.entity_id
_entity_poly.type
_entity_poly.pdbx_seq_one_letter_code
_entity_poly.pdbx_strand_id
1 'polypeptide(L)'
;KPVPRPLFIVAKILGILTANTVFCFLCCLASLISLRIASDQFRLDFWVMGVYFGSIALSFLLAAVYNYVTRASFPMAAVLALCVLMPLVAVFAHFLPYHGERVGLSADLVPALLLIVFSVWAMGSLATALSTRFNLVSNLLLCSVLFILGLMSDYIIGRNSLEKWEDVPPPGKSALWISSYDFAPTEQADVGRWERPLRVQQYYQLNEADKAEEQKPAKEKEGYDPDKTEREIRRRISEAQQPQGNFIVWSSSDNPRLLPEGLGKNPVTLWNDSDDWKQELADLPEPPLKMALYNVETQTWELRHIAQERDQVARGASGLDAVYTSYVFRRSANPPRVPAGGSYMHPYPKKGSWLASAVYAAVPNWQLFWMADALSNQLKVPYSYVLYGAAYSVAMNIMLILLAVLLFWNREVGKQIIN
;
A
#
# COMPACT_ATOMS: atom_id res chain seq x y z
N LYS A 1 -6.56 48.20 18.22
CA LYS A 1 -7.86 47.81 17.62
C LYS A 1 -8.10 46.33 17.92
N PRO A 2 -9.30 45.87 18.30
CA PRO A 2 -9.53 44.45 18.56
C PRO A 2 -9.34 43.65 17.26
N VAL A 3 -8.46 42.65 17.29
CA VAL A 3 -8.26 41.73 16.16
C VAL A 3 -9.46 40.77 16.11
N PRO A 4 -10.11 40.56 14.94
CA PRO A 4 -11.19 39.58 14.81
C PRO A 4 -10.74 38.19 15.28
N ARG A 5 -11.59 37.49 16.05
CA ARG A 5 -11.27 36.16 16.61
C ARG A 5 -10.82 35.14 15.55
N PRO A 6 -11.49 35.01 14.38
CA PRO A 6 -11.04 34.07 13.36
C PRO A 6 -9.65 34.41 12.83
N LEU A 7 -9.37 35.71 12.63
CA LEU A 7 -8.07 36.17 12.15
C LEU A 7 -6.95 35.86 13.14
N PHE A 8 -7.22 36.00 14.44
CA PHE A 8 -6.26 35.67 15.50
C PHE A 8 -5.85 34.18 15.47
N ILE A 9 -6.81 33.27 15.33
CA ILE A 9 -6.52 31.81 15.31
C ILE A 9 -5.81 31.42 14.02
N VAL A 10 -6.29 31.90 12.88
CA VAL A 10 -5.69 31.59 11.58
C VAL A 10 -4.24 32.04 11.57
N ALA A 11 -3.95 33.26 12.02
CA ALA A 11 -2.59 33.76 12.16
C ALA A 11 -1.74 32.90 13.10
N LYS A 12 -2.31 32.43 14.22
CA LYS A 12 -1.61 31.55 15.16
C LYS A 12 -1.26 30.20 14.53
N ILE A 13 -2.20 29.57 13.85
CA ILE A 13 -1.98 28.29 13.16
C ILE A 13 -0.93 28.47 12.06
N LEU A 14 -1.04 29.51 11.22
CA LEU A 14 -0.04 29.79 10.18
C LEU A 14 1.36 30.05 10.75
N GLY A 15 1.45 30.76 11.88
CA GLY A 15 2.71 30.97 12.59
C GLY A 15 3.33 29.65 13.08
N ILE A 16 2.51 28.76 13.65
CA ILE A 16 2.94 27.43 14.11
C ILE A 16 3.36 26.55 12.92
N LEU A 17 2.60 26.57 11.82
CA LEU A 17 2.97 25.85 10.59
C LEU A 17 4.31 26.35 10.02
N THR A 18 4.55 27.67 10.05
CA THR A 18 5.83 28.25 9.62
C THR A 18 6.97 27.77 10.53
N ALA A 19 6.79 27.81 11.85
CA ALA A 19 7.78 27.32 12.80
C ALA A 19 8.07 25.82 12.62
N ASN A 20 7.02 25.01 12.43
CA ASN A 20 7.16 23.58 12.13
C ASN A 20 7.88 23.33 10.80
N THR A 21 7.64 24.17 9.79
CA THR A 21 8.34 24.07 8.50
C THR A 21 9.83 24.30 8.67
N VAL A 22 10.22 25.32 9.43
CA VAL A 22 11.63 25.59 9.75
C VAL A 22 12.26 24.43 10.51
N PHE A 23 11.57 23.91 11.53
CA PHE A 23 12.02 22.76 12.30
C PHE A 23 12.22 21.52 11.41
N CYS A 24 11.20 21.17 10.62
CA CYS A 24 11.26 20.02 9.71
C CYS A 24 12.34 20.21 8.64
N PHE A 25 12.53 21.41 8.11
CA PHE A 25 13.59 21.70 7.15
C PHE A 25 14.97 21.38 7.73
N LEU A 26 15.26 21.83 8.96
CA LEU A 26 16.51 21.53 9.64
C LEU A 26 16.66 20.03 9.91
N CYS A 27 15.60 19.34 10.36
CA CYS A 27 15.61 17.89 10.56
C CYS A 27 15.81 17.11 9.24
N CYS A 28 15.18 17.52 8.15
CA CYS A 28 15.32 16.88 6.85
C CYS A 28 16.74 17.03 6.31
N LEU A 29 17.34 18.21 6.44
CA LEU A 29 18.76 18.42 6.11
C LEU A 29 19.66 17.55 6.98
N ALA A 30 19.40 17.50 8.30
CA ALA A 30 20.15 16.65 9.21
C ALA A 30 20.04 15.16 8.82
N SER A 31 18.86 14.67 8.41
CA SER A 31 18.68 13.31 7.92
C SER A 31 19.46 13.02 6.64
N LEU A 32 19.42 13.94 5.66
CA LEU A 32 20.18 13.79 4.40
C LEU A 32 21.70 13.82 4.64
N ILE A 33 22.17 14.74 5.48
CA ILE A 33 23.59 14.84 5.87
C ILE A 33 24.00 13.58 6.66
N SER A 34 23.16 13.10 7.56
CA SER A 34 23.42 11.88 8.34
C SER A 34 23.59 10.66 7.44
N LEU A 35 22.72 10.49 6.44
CA LEU A 35 22.87 9.40 5.48
C LEU A 35 24.13 9.57 4.62
N ARG A 36 24.50 10.80 4.27
CA ARG A 36 25.76 11.08 3.58
C ARG A 36 27.00 10.77 4.44
N ILE A 37 26.93 10.96 5.75
CA ILE A 37 27.98 10.58 6.70
C ILE A 37 28.09 9.05 6.79
N ALA A 38 26.95 8.36 6.79
CA ALA A 38 26.85 6.89 6.82
C ALA A 38 26.83 6.27 5.41
N SER A 39 27.68 6.77 4.50
CA SER A 39 27.72 6.30 3.11
C SER A 39 28.12 4.83 2.96
N ASP A 40 28.82 4.28 3.96
CA ASP A 40 29.20 2.87 4.05
C ASP A 40 28.67 2.30 5.37
N GLN A 41 28.13 1.08 5.34
CA GLN A 41 27.55 0.41 6.51
C GLN A 41 28.52 0.28 7.69
N PHE A 42 29.84 0.22 7.40
CA PHE A 42 30.86 0.04 8.43
C PHE A 42 31.79 1.24 8.60
N ARG A 43 31.59 2.33 7.84
CA ARG A 43 32.48 3.49 7.87
C ARG A 43 31.71 4.79 7.85
N LEU A 44 32.16 5.72 8.71
CA LEU A 44 31.61 7.05 8.80
C LEU A 44 32.56 8.05 8.15
N ASP A 45 32.01 9.03 7.45
CA ASP A 45 32.75 10.19 6.97
C ASP A 45 32.96 11.21 8.10
N PHE A 46 34.07 11.04 8.83
CA PHE A 46 34.41 11.90 9.97
C PHE A 46 34.59 13.38 9.60
N TRP A 47 34.97 13.69 8.35
CA TRP A 47 35.12 15.09 7.90
C TRP A 47 33.77 15.79 7.81
N VAL A 48 32.82 15.18 7.08
CA VAL A 48 31.46 15.73 6.98
C VAL A 48 30.79 15.79 8.35
N MET A 49 30.99 14.76 9.18
CA MET A 49 30.48 14.73 10.54
C MET A 49 31.05 15.86 11.41
N GLY A 50 32.37 16.08 11.35
CA GLY A 50 33.03 17.16 12.07
C GLY A 50 32.54 18.54 11.65
N VAL A 51 32.38 18.77 10.34
CA VAL A 51 31.81 20.02 9.80
C VAL A 51 30.36 20.21 10.23
N TYR A 52 29.55 19.14 10.24
CA TYR A 52 28.16 19.18 10.69
C TYR A 52 28.03 19.57 12.18
N PHE A 53 28.73 18.89 13.09
CA PHE A 53 28.69 19.26 14.51
C PHE A 53 29.37 20.62 14.79
N GLY A 54 30.44 20.92 14.05
CA GLY A 54 31.10 22.22 14.09
C GLY A 54 30.18 23.37 13.69
N SER A 55 29.32 23.18 12.69
CA SER A 55 28.36 24.20 12.25
C SER A 55 27.24 24.43 13.27
N ILE A 56 26.82 23.41 14.01
CA ILE A 56 25.89 23.55 15.14
C ILE A 56 26.54 24.38 16.25
N ALA A 57 27.76 24.04 16.65
CA ALA A 57 28.50 24.79 17.66
C ALA A 57 28.73 26.24 17.23
N LEU A 58 29.12 26.46 15.97
CA LEU A 58 29.28 27.79 15.39
C LEU A 58 27.97 28.58 15.39
N SER A 59 26.84 27.94 15.07
CA SER A 59 25.52 28.57 15.11
C SER A 59 25.19 29.09 16.51
N PHE A 60 25.52 28.33 17.56
CA PHE A 60 25.33 28.75 18.94
C PHE A 60 26.28 29.89 19.33
N LEU A 61 27.53 29.87 18.89
CA LEU A 61 28.46 30.98 19.12
C LEU A 61 27.99 32.27 18.45
N LEU A 62 27.58 32.19 17.17
CA LEU A 62 27.02 33.33 16.44
C LEU A 62 25.76 33.86 17.12
N ALA A 63 24.87 32.98 17.58
CA ALA A 63 23.68 33.36 18.32
C ALA A 63 23.99 34.01 19.67
N ALA A 64 25.02 33.54 20.39
CA ALA A 64 25.46 34.11 21.65
C ALA A 64 26.00 35.53 21.44
N VAL A 65 26.84 35.74 20.42
CA VAL A 65 27.35 37.06 20.05
C VAL A 65 26.21 37.99 19.64
N TYR A 66 25.29 37.51 18.79
CA TYR A 66 24.13 38.29 18.34
C TYR A 66 23.24 38.69 19.52
N ASN A 67 22.95 37.76 20.43
CA ASN A 67 22.19 38.00 21.66
C ASN A 67 22.91 39.03 22.56
N TYR A 68 24.22 38.93 22.72
CA TYR A 68 25.00 39.86 23.54
C TYR A 68 24.95 41.30 23.00
N VAL A 69 25.11 41.46 21.68
CA VAL A 69 25.15 42.78 21.03
C VAL A 69 23.75 43.41 20.90
N THR A 70 22.77 42.65 20.43
CA THR A 70 21.44 43.18 20.09
C THR A 70 20.41 43.05 21.21
N ARG A 71 20.72 42.28 22.26
CA ARG A 71 19.78 41.89 23.34
C ARG A 71 18.53 41.15 22.84
N ALA A 72 18.51 40.68 21.60
CA ALA A 72 17.43 39.85 21.03
C ALA A 72 17.49 38.41 21.58
N SER A 73 16.45 37.59 21.40
CA SER A 73 16.43 36.25 21.99
C SER A 73 17.45 35.29 21.37
N PHE A 74 18.22 34.59 22.21
CA PHE A 74 19.22 33.60 21.79
C PHE A 74 18.62 32.46 20.93
N PRO A 75 17.50 31.81 21.31
CA PRO A 75 16.97 30.69 20.53
C PRO A 75 16.57 31.09 19.11
N MET A 76 16.01 32.29 18.92
CA MET A 76 15.68 32.82 17.59
C MET A 76 16.93 32.95 16.74
N ALA A 77 17.97 33.58 17.27
CA ALA A 77 19.23 33.78 16.56
C ALA A 77 19.93 32.46 16.22
N ALA A 78 19.87 31.48 17.12
CA ALA A 78 20.43 30.13 16.91
C ALA A 78 19.71 29.41 15.76
N VAL A 79 18.38 29.41 15.75
CA VAL A 79 17.60 28.80 14.67
C VAL A 79 17.87 29.49 13.34
N LEU A 80 17.93 30.83 13.30
CA LEU A 80 18.25 31.58 12.08
C LEU A 80 19.67 31.25 11.55
N ALA A 81 20.67 31.16 12.44
CA ALA A 81 22.02 30.76 12.07
C ALA A 81 22.05 29.33 11.50
N LEU A 82 21.34 28.39 12.13
CA LEU A 82 21.20 27.02 11.64
C LEU A 82 20.53 26.95 10.26
N CYS A 83 19.50 27.78 10.01
CA CYS A 83 18.82 27.86 8.71
C CYS A 83 19.76 28.28 7.57
N VAL A 84 20.88 28.95 7.87
CA VAL A 84 21.89 29.34 6.88
C VAL A 84 23.02 28.32 6.82
N LEU A 85 23.56 27.92 7.99
CA LEU A 85 24.74 27.05 8.05
C LEU A 85 24.43 25.61 7.64
N MET A 86 23.26 25.06 7.98
CA MET A 86 22.90 23.67 7.62
C MET A 86 22.81 23.45 6.10
N PRO A 87 22.16 24.32 5.31
CA PRO A 87 22.22 24.22 3.85
C PRO A 87 23.64 24.31 3.29
N LEU A 88 24.49 25.18 3.84
CA LEU A 88 25.89 25.28 3.40
C LEU A 88 26.66 23.98 3.68
N VAL A 89 26.42 23.34 4.83
CA VAL A 89 26.99 22.02 5.12
C VAL A 89 26.44 20.96 4.18
N ALA A 90 25.14 20.97 3.86
CA ALA A 90 24.56 20.03 2.91
C ALA A 90 25.19 20.17 1.51
N VAL A 91 25.37 21.41 1.04
CA VAL A 91 26.05 21.71 -0.23
C VAL A 91 27.50 21.22 -0.18
N PHE A 92 28.23 21.55 0.88
CA PHE A 92 29.60 21.06 1.07
C PHE A 92 29.68 19.53 1.05
N ALA A 93 28.81 18.85 1.79
CA ALA A 93 28.75 17.39 1.88
C ALA A 93 28.37 16.72 0.54
N HIS A 94 27.56 17.39 -0.29
CA HIS A 94 27.18 16.90 -1.61
C HIS A 94 28.38 16.87 -2.57
N PHE A 95 29.27 17.87 -2.50
CA PHE A 95 30.40 17.99 -3.42
C PHE A 95 31.70 17.33 -2.92
N LEU A 96 31.80 17.02 -1.63
CA LEU A 96 32.99 16.38 -1.08
C LEU A 96 33.08 14.92 -1.56
N PRO A 97 34.15 14.53 -2.28
CA PRO A 97 34.36 13.14 -2.67
C PRO A 97 34.72 12.29 -1.44
N TYR A 98 34.24 11.05 -1.40
CA TYR A 98 34.61 10.07 -0.39
C TYR A 98 35.35 8.92 -1.08
N HIS A 99 36.62 8.70 -0.72
CA HIS A 99 37.46 7.62 -1.29
C HIS A 99 37.47 7.54 -2.82
N GLY A 100 37.46 8.70 -3.51
CA GLY A 100 37.51 8.78 -4.97
C GLY A 100 36.15 8.65 -5.66
N GLU A 101 35.09 8.29 -4.93
CA GLU A 101 33.72 8.28 -5.43
C GLU A 101 32.95 9.53 -4.97
N ARG A 102 32.10 10.05 -5.85
CA ARG A 102 31.20 11.16 -5.54
C ARG A 102 29.92 10.60 -4.93
N VAL A 103 29.97 10.31 -3.64
CA VAL A 103 28.76 10.01 -2.87
C VAL A 103 28.05 11.34 -2.61
N GLY A 104 26.93 11.59 -3.29
CA GLY A 104 26.10 12.77 -3.07
C GLY A 104 25.08 12.57 -1.94
N LEU A 105 24.25 13.59 -1.71
CA LEU A 105 23.03 13.45 -0.90
C LEU A 105 22.02 12.55 -1.62
N SER A 106 21.25 11.76 -0.87
CA SER A 106 20.24 10.85 -1.42
C SER A 106 19.01 11.59 -1.94
N ALA A 107 18.94 11.80 -3.25
CA ALA A 107 17.78 12.43 -3.88
C ALA A 107 16.49 11.61 -3.72
N ASP A 108 16.59 10.27 -3.69
CA ASP A 108 15.45 9.36 -3.55
C ASP A 108 14.73 9.51 -2.19
N LEU A 109 15.39 10.06 -1.17
CA LEU A 109 14.81 10.29 0.16
C LEU A 109 13.99 11.59 0.24
N VAL A 110 14.24 12.55 -0.65
CA VAL A 110 13.60 13.88 -0.63
C VAL A 110 12.07 13.80 -0.72
N PRO A 111 11.46 13.02 -1.63
CA PRO A 111 10.00 12.84 -1.67
C PRO A 111 9.41 12.36 -0.34
N ALA A 112 10.06 11.41 0.33
CA ALA A 112 9.60 10.88 1.61
C ALA A 112 9.71 11.91 2.73
N LEU A 113 10.80 12.68 2.77
CA LEU A 113 10.97 13.76 3.75
C LEU A 113 9.91 14.87 3.58
N LEU A 114 9.55 15.21 2.34
CA LEU A 114 8.46 16.16 2.07
C LEU A 114 7.12 15.66 2.60
N LEU A 115 6.82 14.37 2.48
CA LEU A 115 5.61 13.79 3.05
C LEU A 115 5.60 13.91 4.59
N ILE A 116 6.75 13.73 5.24
CA ILE A 116 6.87 13.95 6.70
C ILE A 116 6.57 15.42 7.08
N VAL A 117 6.97 16.40 6.26
CA VAL A 117 6.58 17.81 6.48
C VAL A 117 5.05 17.96 6.51
N PHE A 118 4.35 17.35 5.56
CA PHE A 118 2.88 17.38 5.50
C PHE A 118 2.21 16.71 6.70
N SER A 119 2.78 15.62 7.19
CA SER A 119 2.37 14.94 8.42
C SER A 119 2.48 15.85 9.64
N VAL A 120 3.62 16.54 9.79
CA VAL A 120 3.85 17.47 10.91
C VAL A 120 2.95 18.69 10.83
N TRP A 121 2.64 19.19 9.63
CA TRP A 121 1.67 20.27 9.45
C TRP A 121 0.28 19.88 9.95
N ALA A 122 -0.22 18.72 9.51
CA ALA A 122 -1.52 18.21 9.95
C ALA A 122 -1.57 18.05 11.48
N MET A 123 -0.52 17.49 12.08
CA MET A 123 -0.44 17.29 13.53
C MET A 123 -0.34 18.62 14.29
N GLY A 124 0.46 19.56 13.79
CA GLY A 124 0.60 20.90 14.36
C GLY A 124 -0.73 21.67 14.35
N SER A 125 -1.48 21.60 13.24
CA SER A 125 -2.80 22.21 13.14
C SER A 125 -3.82 21.56 14.07
N LEU A 126 -3.86 20.23 14.16
CA LEU A 126 -4.75 19.51 15.08
C LEU A 126 -4.44 19.86 16.54
N ALA A 127 -3.17 19.80 16.95
CA ALA A 127 -2.74 20.11 18.30
C ALA A 127 -3.04 21.57 18.67
N THR A 128 -2.91 22.49 17.71
CA THR A 128 -3.26 23.90 17.91
C THR A 128 -4.77 24.08 18.05
N ALA A 129 -5.57 23.41 17.21
CA ALA A 129 -7.03 23.45 17.28
C ALA A 129 -7.54 22.92 18.62
N LEU A 130 -7.04 21.78 19.08
CA LEU A 130 -7.43 21.19 20.36
C LEU A 130 -6.95 22.01 21.57
N SER A 131 -5.78 22.68 21.46
CA SER A 131 -5.29 23.59 22.51
C SER A 131 -6.21 24.80 22.76
N THR A 132 -7.11 25.12 21.83
CA THR A 132 -8.08 26.20 22.05
C THR A 132 -9.18 25.79 23.04
N ARG A 133 -9.26 24.51 23.43
CA ARG A 133 -10.27 23.98 24.36
C ARG A 133 -9.66 23.21 25.52
N PHE A 134 -8.68 22.38 25.24
CA PHE A 134 -8.09 21.47 26.21
C PHE A 134 -6.81 22.06 26.82
N ASN A 135 -6.60 21.78 28.10
CA ASN A 135 -5.33 22.08 28.78
C ASN A 135 -4.20 21.21 28.20
N LEU A 136 -2.94 21.59 28.47
CA LEU A 136 -1.75 20.94 27.89
C LEU A 136 -1.78 19.40 27.99
N VAL A 137 -2.04 18.86 29.19
CA VAL A 137 -2.02 17.40 29.42
C VAL A 137 -3.11 16.69 28.61
N SER A 138 -4.35 17.18 28.68
CA SER A 138 -5.47 16.62 27.91
C SER A 138 -5.25 16.72 26.41
N ASN A 139 -4.72 17.85 25.94
CA ASN A 139 -4.40 18.05 24.53
C ASN A 139 -3.36 17.04 24.04
N LEU A 140 -2.28 16.85 24.79
CA LEU A 140 -1.22 15.91 24.45
C LEU A 140 -1.75 14.47 24.40
N LEU A 141 -2.52 14.05 25.40
CA LEU A 141 -3.14 12.71 25.42
C LEU A 141 -4.08 12.48 24.22
N LEU A 142 -4.96 13.45 23.93
CA LEU A 142 -5.87 13.37 22.79
C LEU A 142 -5.11 13.33 21.47
N CYS A 143 -4.11 14.18 21.30
CA CYS A 143 -3.25 14.19 20.12
C CYS A 143 -2.55 12.84 19.93
N SER A 144 -2.00 12.23 20.99
CA SER A 144 -1.36 10.92 20.91
C SER A 144 -2.33 9.82 20.48
N VAL A 145 -3.54 9.78 21.07
CA VAL A 145 -4.56 8.79 20.70
C VAL A 145 -5.02 8.99 19.25
N LEU A 146 -5.31 10.23 18.85
CA LEU A 146 -5.72 10.55 17.47
C LEU A 146 -4.62 10.26 16.45
N PHE A 147 -3.35 10.47 16.81
CA PHE A 147 -2.22 10.12 15.96
C PHE A 147 -2.13 8.60 15.75
N ILE A 148 -2.24 7.80 16.82
CA ILE A 148 -2.23 6.33 16.72
C ILE A 148 -3.43 5.83 15.91
N LEU A 149 -4.64 6.35 16.17
CA LEU A 149 -5.82 6.01 15.38
C LEU A 149 -5.66 6.40 13.91
N GLY A 150 -5.03 7.54 13.64
CA GLY A 150 -4.76 7.99 12.29
C GLY A 150 -3.68 7.17 11.56
N LEU A 151 -2.70 6.62 12.28
CA LEU A 151 -1.75 5.64 11.73
C LEU A 151 -2.41 4.30 11.41
N MET A 152 -3.51 3.95 12.08
CA MET A 152 -4.25 2.70 11.87
C MET A 152 -5.58 2.91 11.12
N SER A 153 -5.80 4.10 10.55
CA SER A 153 -7.10 4.48 9.98
C SER A 153 -7.53 3.55 8.84
N ASP A 154 -6.60 3.16 7.97
CA ASP A 154 -6.85 2.21 6.88
C ASP A 154 -7.31 0.84 7.39
N TYR A 155 -6.62 0.33 8.42
CA TYR A 155 -6.94 -0.96 9.01
C TYR A 155 -8.27 -0.96 9.78
N ILE A 156 -8.56 0.11 10.53
CA ILE A 156 -9.75 0.17 11.40
C ILE A 156 -11.01 0.55 10.60
N ILE A 157 -10.90 1.58 9.75
CA ILE A 157 -12.03 2.27 9.10
C ILE A 157 -11.97 2.08 7.59
N GLY A 158 -10.77 2.20 6.99
CA GLY A 158 -10.55 2.09 5.54
C GLY A 158 -11.13 0.80 4.95
N ARG A 159 -10.85 -0.34 5.60
CA ARG A 159 -11.38 -1.67 5.22
C ARG A 159 -12.91 -1.80 5.17
N ASN A 160 -13.64 -0.90 5.84
CA ASN A 160 -15.10 -0.88 5.89
C ASN A 160 -15.68 0.22 4.99
N SER A 161 -14.84 1.18 4.57
CA SER A 161 -15.20 2.30 3.70
C SER A 161 -15.03 1.96 2.21
N LEU A 162 -14.05 1.10 1.90
CA LEU A 162 -13.78 0.51 0.59
C LEU A 162 -14.18 -0.98 0.67
N GLU A 163 -14.63 -1.57 -0.45
CA GLU A 163 -15.01 -2.99 -0.48
C GLU A 163 -13.83 -3.88 -0.04
N LYS A 164 -14.14 -5.01 0.61
CA LYS A 164 -13.16 -5.95 1.14
C LYS A 164 -12.45 -6.64 -0.02
N TRP A 165 -11.16 -6.36 -0.22
CA TRP A 165 -10.32 -7.19 -1.07
C TRP A 165 -10.13 -8.55 -0.39
N GLU A 166 -10.48 -9.64 -1.07
CA GLU A 166 -10.14 -10.98 -0.60
C GLU A 166 -8.66 -11.25 -0.91
N ASP A 167 -7.78 -10.68 -0.08
CA ASP A 167 -6.34 -10.88 -0.18
C ASP A 167 -5.85 -12.11 0.60
N VAL A 168 -6.74 -12.78 1.35
CA VAL A 168 -6.39 -13.94 2.15
C VAL A 168 -6.59 -15.21 1.31
N PRO A 169 -5.53 -15.92 0.92
CA PRO A 169 -5.70 -17.18 0.22
C PRO A 169 -6.44 -18.18 1.12
N PRO A 170 -7.45 -18.90 0.61
CA PRO A 170 -8.04 -20.00 1.37
C PRO A 170 -6.94 -21.01 1.72
N PRO A 171 -6.94 -21.56 2.95
CA PRO A 171 -5.89 -22.49 3.37
C PRO A 171 -5.87 -23.73 2.46
N GLY A 172 -4.79 -23.95 1.70
CA GLY A 172 -4.64 -25.07 0.77
C GLY A 172 -3.53 -24.86 -0.28
N LYS A 173 -3.16 -25.94 -1.00
CA LYS A 173 -2.22 -25.82 -2.14
C LYS A 173 -2.96 -25.23 -3.35
N SER A 174 -2.36 -24.19 -3.96
CA SER A 174 -2.72 -23.53 -5.23
C SER A 174 -4.18 -23.69 -5.71
N ALA A 175 -5.02 -22.70 -5.42
CA ALA A 175 -6.35 -22.62 -6.04
C ALA A 175 -6.25 -22.23 -7.52
N LEU A 176 -7.13 -22.78 -8.36
CA LEU A 176 -7.34 -22.30 -9.73
C LEU A 176 -8.24 -21.08 -9.66
N TRP A 177 -7.70 -19.93 -10.02
CA TRP A 177 -8.45 -18.68 -10.11
C TRP A 177 -8.91 -18.47 -11.56
N ILE A 178 -10.18 -18.11 -11.72
CA ILE A 178 -10.80 -17.80 -13.01
C ILE A 178 -11.18 -16.32 -12.98
N SER A 179 -10.60 -15.52 -13.86
CA SER A 179 -11.06 -14.15 -14.13
C SER A 179 -11.52 -14.04 -15.58
N SER A 180 -12.67 -13.39 -15.79
CA SER A 180 -13.20 -13.06 -17.12
C SER A 180 -13.01 -11.57 -17.38
N TYR A 181 -12.58 -11.22 -18.59
CA TYR A 181 -12.31 -9.87 -19.04
C TYR A 181 -13.09 -9.58 -20.32
N ASP A 182 -13.86 -8.49 -20.35
CA ASP A 182 -14.51 -8.01 -21.56
C ASP A 182 -13.65 -6.89 -22.18
N PHE A 183 -13.14 -7.08 -23.40
CA PHE A 183 -12.32 -6.09 -24.09
C PHE A 183 -13.17 -5.19 -24.99
N ALA A 184 -13.08 -3.87 -24.81
CA ALA A 184 -13.58 -2.90 -25.79
C ALA A 184 -12.50 -2.60 -26.86
N PRO A 185 -12.84 -2.46 -28.16
CA PRO A 185 -11.85 -2.24 -29.23
C PRO A 185 -10.99 -0.98 -29.06
N THR A 186 -11.46 -0.01 -28.29
CA THR A 186 -10.78 1.29 -28.07
C THR A 186 -9.88 1.31 -26.84
N GLU A 187 -9.84 0.24 -26.03
CA GLU A 187 -8.93 0.14 -24.89
C GLU A 187 -7.55 -0.36 -25.32
N GLN A 188 -6.78 0.50 -25.99
CA GLN A 188 -5.31 0.43 -25.93
C GLN A 188 -4.83 1.25 -24.71
N ALA A 189 -5.27 0.86 -23.51
CA ALA A 189 -4.59 1.31 -22.32
C ALA A 189 -3.39 0.39 -22.10
N ASP A 190 -2.22 0.98 -21.82
CA ASP A 190 -1.04 0.26 -21.33
C ASP A 190 -1.44 -0.41 -20.00
N VAL A 191 -1.96 -1.63 -20.07
CA VAL A 191 -2.30 -2.44 -18.90
C VAL A 191 -0.98 -2.69 -18.20
N GLY A 192 -0.70 -1.87 -17.19
CA GLY A 192 0.64 -1.67 -16.65
C GLY A 192 1.41 -2.97 -16.50
N ARG A 193 2.53 -3.08 -17.22
CA ARG A 193 3.57 -4.11 -17.08
C ARG A 193 3.10 -5.39 -16.40
N TRP A 194 2.21 -6.12 -17.05
CA TRP A 194 2.09 -7.55 -16.75
C TRP A 194 3.41 -8.17 -17.22
N GLU A 195 4.25 -8.60 -16.29
CA GLU A 195 5.39 -9.43 -16.63
C GLU A 195 4.85 -10.61 -17.45
N ARG A 196 5.44 -10.81 -18.64
CA ARG A 196 5.05 -11.92 -19.51
C ARG A 196 4.98 -13.20 -18.68
N PRO A 197 3.93 -14.03 -18.79
CA PRO A 197 3.93 -15.32 -18.14
C PRO A 197 5.15 -16.11 -18.62
N LEU A 198 6.15 -16.26 -17.74
CA LEU A 198 7.29 -17.10 -18.01
C LEU A 198 6.86 -18.56 -17.89
N ARG A 199 7.30 -19.40 -18.82
CA ARG A 199 6.99 -20.83 -18.86
C ARG A 199 7.30 -21.47 -17.50
N VAL A 200 6.38 -22.30 -17.03
CA VAL A 200 6.41 -23.05 -15.76
C VAL A 200 7.75 -23.78 -15.49
N GLN A 201 8.52 -24.13 -16.53
CA GLN A 201 9.85 -24.74 -16.37
C GLN A 201 10.87 -23.88 -15.61
N GLN A 202 10.78 -22.55 -15.69
CA GLN A 202 11.78 -21.66 -15.05
C GLN A 202 11.61 -21.55 -13.52
N TYR A 203 10.40 -21.78 -12.98
CA TYR A 203 10.14 -21.69 -11.54
C TYR A 203 10.64 -22.92 -10.76
N TYR A 204 10.75 -24.08 -11.42
CA TYR A 204 11.28 -25.29 -10.80
C TYR A 204 12.80 -25.26 -10.61
N GLN A 205 13.54 -24.59 -11.50
CA GLN A 205 15.01 -24.53 -11.44
C GLN A 205 15.53 -23.58 -10.35
N LEU A 206 14.78 -22.54 -9.99
CA LEU A 206 15.13 -21.64 -8.89
C LEU A 206 15.03 -22.31 -7.52
N ASN A 207 14.02 -23.17 -7.32
CA ASN A 207 13.80 -23.88 -6.07
C ASN A 207 14.73 -25.09 -5.86
N GLU A 208 15.47 -25.54 -6.88
CA GLU A 208 16.48 -26.60 -6.72
C GLU A 208 17.80 -26.08 -6.16
N ALA A 209 18.13 -24.80 -6.39
CA ALA A 209 19.30 -24.15 -5.81
C ALA A 209 19.15 -23.99 -4.28
N ASP A 210 17.94 -23.69 -3.80
CA ASP A 210 17.64 -23.50 -2.37
C ASP A 210 17.52 -24.84 -1.60
N LYS A 211 17.29 -25.96 -2.30
CA LYS A 211 17.19 -27.30 -1.68
C LYS A 211 18.54 -27.95 -1.36
N ALA A 212 19.65 -27.39 -1.83
CA ALA A 212 20.98 -27.94 -1.58
C ALA A 212 21.49 -27.69 -0.14
N GLU A 213 20.89 -26.77 0.63
CA GLU A 213 21.36 -26.40 1.97
C GLU A 213 20.65 -27.11 3.15
N GLU A 214 19.58 -27.87 2.92
CA GLU A 214 18.74 -28.40 4.02
C GLU A 214 18.94 -29.88 4.39
N GLN A 215 20.00 -30.54 3.91
CA GLN A 215 20.29 -31.92 4.32
C GLN A 215 21.10 -31.98 5.63
N LYS A 216 20.40 -32.05 6.76
CA LYS A 216 20.87 -32.71 8.00
C LYS A 216 19.94 -33.88 8.36
N PRO A 217 20.46 -35.02 8.85
CA PRO A 217 19.69 -36.26 8.89
C PRO A 217 18.88 -36.41 10.18
N ALA A 218 17.62 -36.86 10.05
CA ALA A 218 16.79 -37.27 11.17
C ALA A 218 16.46 -38.77 11.09
N LYS A 219 17.04 -39.50 12.07
CA LYS A 219 16.63 -40.73 12.79
C LYS A 219 15.71 -41.79 12.14
N GLU A 220 16.23 -43.03 12.17
CA GLU A 220 15.55 -44.34 12.31
C GLU A 220 14.38 -44.33 13.33
N LYS A 221 13.34 -45.17 13.31
CA LYS A 221 12.92 -46.39 12.58
C LYS A 221 11.43 -46.59 12.95
N GLU A 222 10.59 -47.10 12.06
CA GLU A 222 9.49 -48.02 12.44
C GLU A 222 8.96 -48.78 11.21
N GLY A 223 8.47 -49.99 11.44
CA GLY A 223 8.37 -51.08 10.46
C GLY A 223 7.61 -50.77 9.17
N TYR A 224 8.19 -51.25 8.07
CA TYR A 224 7.68 -51.13 6.71
C TYR A 224 6.56 -52.14 6.45
N ASP A 225 5.32 -51.65 6.48
CA ASP A 225 4.13 -52.33 5.94
C ASP A 225 3.75 -51.63 4.61
N PRO A 226 4.08 -52.22 3.45
CA PRO A 226 3.88 -51.58 2.14
C PRO A 226 2.40 -51.26 1.86
N ASP A 227 1.47 -52.10 2.34
CA ASP A 227 0.04 -51.96 2.06
C ASP A 227 -0.62 -50.87 2.91
N LYS A 228 -0.21 -50.72 4.18
CA LYS A 228 -0.68 -49.61 5.03
C LYS A 228 -0.17 -48.28 4.54
N THR A 229 1.08 -48.22 4.10
CA THR A 229 1.70 -46.99 3.60
C THR A 229 1.08 -46.59 2.28
N GLU A 230 0.80 -47.52 1.37
CA GLU A 230 0.13 -47.21 0.10
C GLU A 230 -1.33 -46.78 0.29
N ARG A 231 -2.07 -47.39 1.25
CA ARG A 231 -3.44 -46.93 1.59
C ARG A 231 -3.45 -45.57 2.27
N GLU A 232 -2.52 -45.30 3.18
CA GLU A 232 -2.38 -44.01 3.85
C GLU A 232 -1.89 -42.93 2.86
N ILE A 233 -0.99 -43.27 1.93
CA ILE A 233 -0.56 -42.39 0.84
C ILE A 233 -1.70 -42.14 -0.14
N ARG A 234 -2.46 -43.16 -0.55
CA ARG A 234 -3.65 -42.98 -1.42
C ARG A 234 -4.74 -42.18 -0.73
N ARG A 235 -4.96 -42.40 0.57
CA ARG A 235 -5.90 -41.63 1.40
C ARG A 235 -5.43 -40.18 1.55
N ARG A 236 -4.14 -39.92 1.79
CA ARG A 236 -3.58 -38.56 1.85
C ARG A 236 -3.53 -37.88 0.49
N ILE A 237 -3.34 -38.62 -0.61
CA ILE A 237 -3.46 -38.13 -1.98
C ILE A 237 -4.93 -37.80 -2.28
N SER A 238 -5.89 -38.64 -1.87
CA SER A 238 -7.32 -38.37 -2.06
C SER A 238 -7.85 -37.24 -1.16
N GLU A 239 -7.33 -37.11 0.07
CA GLU A 239 -7.62 -36.01 1.00
C GLU A 239 -6.93 -34.71 0.53
N ALA A 240 -5.73 -34.77 -0.08
CA ALA A 240 -5.03 -33.62 -0.66
C ALA A 240 -5.55 -33.23 -2.07
N GLN A 241 -6.24 -34.13 -2.76
CA GLN A 241 -6.99 -33.90 -3.99
C GLN A 241 -8.45 -33.55 -3.74
N GLN A 242 -8.87 -33.28 -2.50
CA GLN A 242 -10.15 -32.61 -2.27
C GLN A 242 -10.01 -31.16 -2.75
N PRO A 243 -10.65 -30.76 -3.85
CA PRO A 243 -10.66 -29.36 -4.22
C PRO A 243 -11.63 -28.67 -3.25
N GLN A 244 -11.11 -27.88 -2.32
CA GLN A 244 -11.89 -26.83 -1.64
C GLN A 244 -12.20 -25.68 -2.63
N GLY A 245 -12.55 -26.02 -3.86
CA GLY A 245 -12.75 -25.15 -5.00
C GLY A 245 -13.65 -25.85 -6.01
N ASN A 246 -14.41 -25.05 -6.76
CA ASN A 246 -15.41 -25.52 -7.72
C ASN A 246 -14.86 -26.67 -8.59
N PHE A 247 -15.63 -27.75 -8.75
CA PHE A 247 -15.27 -28.87 -9.64
C PHE A 247 -15.53 -28.43 -11.09
N ILE A 248 -14.52 -28.54 -11.95
CA ILE A 248 -14.54 -27.93 -13.29
C ILE A 248 -14.33 -28.99 -14.35
N VAL A 249 -15.13 -28.91 -15.41
CA VAL A 249 -15.03 -29.76 -16.61
C VAL A 249 -15.08 -28.90 -17.86
N TRP A 250 -14.52 -29.42 -18.94
CA TRP A 250 -14.23 -28.68 -20.16
C TRP A 250 -14.81 -29.40 -21.37
N SER A 251 -15.27 -28.65 -22.37
CA SER A 251 -15.74 -29.20 -23.63
C SER A 251 -15.20 -28.42 -24.80
N SER A 252 -14.80 -29.13 -25.86
CA SER A 252 -14.47 -28.55 -27.16
C SER A 252 -15.68 -28.48 -28.10
N SER A 253 -16.86 -28.93 -27.68
CA SER A 253 -18.09 -28.91 -28.48
C SER A 253 -18.90 -27.63 -28.22
N ASP A 254 -19.43 -27.02 -29.28
CA ASP A 254 -20.36 -25.89 -29.18
C ASP A 254 -21.77 -26.31 -28.73
N ASN A 255 -22.11 -27.59 -28.74
CA ASN A 255 -23.36 -28.08 -28.17
C ASN A 255 -23.14 -29.43 -27.46
N PRO A 256 -22.47 -29.43 -26.30
CA PRO A 256 -22.13 -30.66 -25.60
C PRO A 256 -23.37 -31.28 -24.95
N ARG A 257 -23.30 -32.58 -24.64
CA ARG A 257 -24.33 -33.28 -23.88
C ARG A 257 -24.60 -32.61 -22.52
N LEU A 258 -25.84 -32.78 -22.04
CA LEU A 258 -26.26 -32.31 -20.71
C LEU A 258 -25.39 -32.94 -19.61
N LEU A 259 -25.01 -32.11 -18.65
CA LEU A 259 -24.20 -32.54 -17.50
C LEU A 259 -25.05 -33.34 -16.51
N PRO A 260 -24.45 -34.35 -15.84
CA PRO A 260 -25.17 -35.16 -14.85
C PRO A 260 -25.53 -34.34 -13.62
N GLU A 261 -26.78 -34.44 -13.17
CA GLU A 261 -27.26 -33.86 -11.92
C GLU A 261 -26.92 -34.75 -10.71
N GLY A 262 -26.75 -34.17 -9.52
CA GLY A 262 -26.66 -34.93 -8.28
C GLY A 262 -25.30 -35.60 -7.97
N LEU A 263 -24.18 -35.00 -8.40
CA LEU A 263 -22.81 -35.46 -8.10
C LEU A 263 -22.42 -35.35 -6.60
N GLY A 264 -23.33 -34.91 -5.74
CA GLY A 264 -23.13 -34.87 -4.30
C GLY A 264 -22.03 -33.90 -3.86
N LYS A 265 -21.44 -34.16 -2.69
CA LYS A 265 -20.37 -33.34 -2.10
C LYS A 265 -18.96 -33.71 -2.59
N ASN A 266 -18.82 -34.79 -3.35
CA ASN A 266 -17.53 -35.26 -3.87
C ASN A 266 -17.63 -35.63 -5.36
N PRO A 267 -17.72 -34.62 -6.24
CA PRO A 267 -17.96 -34.85 -7.66
C PRO A 267 -16.83 -35.62 -8.35
N VAL A 268 -15.58 -35.48 -7.89
CA VAL A 268 -14.41 -36.15 -8.48
C VAL A 268 -14.54 -37.68 -8.46
N THR A 269 -15.13 -38.25 -7.41
CA THR A 269 -15.27 -39.71 -7.28
C THR A 269 -16.41 -40.30 -8.11
N LEU A 270 -17.37 -39.48 -8.52
CA LEU A 270 -18.56 -39.90 -9.26
C LEU A 270 -18.53 -39.45 -10.72
N TRP A 271 -17.63 -38.55 -11.06
CA TRP A 271 -17.44 -38.07 -12.41
C TRP A 271 -16.81 -39.13 -13.29
N ASN A 272 -17.30 -39.22 -14.53
CA ASN A 272 -16.70 -40.01 -15.58
C ASN A 272 -16.63 -39.14 -16.83
N ASP A 273 -15.43 -39.06 -17.42
CA ASP A 273 -15.22 -38.31 -18.65
C ASP A 273 -16.10 -38.87 -19.77
N SER A 274 -16.76 -37.96 -20.48
CA SER A 274 -17.58 -38.29 -21.64
C SER A 274 -16.87 -37.92 -22.93
N ASP A 275 -17.48 -38.23 -24.07
CA ASP A 275 -16.93 -37.80 -25.37
C ASP A 275 -16.83 -36.27 -25.47
N ASP A 276 -17.79 -35.55 -24.85
CA ASP A 276 -17.89 -34.09 -24.95
C ASP A 276 -17.26 -33.35 -23.76
N TRP A 277 -17.28 -33.93 -22.56
CA TRP A 277 -16.79 -33.29 -21.33
C TRP A 277 -15.60 -34.05 -20.76
N LYS A 278 -14.49 -33.33 -20.59
CA LYS A 278 -13.24 -33.82 -20.01
C LYS A 278 -12.89 -33.05 -18.75
N GLN A 279 -12.36 -33.74 -17.75
CA GLN A 279 -11.86 -33.09 -16.54
C GLN A 279 -10.49 -32.43 -16.76
N GLU A 280 -9.60 -33.09 -17.54
CA GLU A 280 -8.28 -32.56 -17.86
C GLU A 280 -8.28 -31.88 -19.25
N LEU A 281 -7.67 -30.68 -19.34
CA LEU A 281 -7.55 -29.98 -20.64
C LEU A 281 -6.73 -30.76 -21.67
N ALA A 282 -5.80 -31.60 -21.22
CA ALA A 282 -4.93 -32.37 -22.09
C ALA A 282 -5.68 -33.46 -22.88
N ASP A 283 -6.85 -33.87 -22.37
CA ASP A 283 -7.67 -34.93 -22.95
C ASP A 283 -8.69 -34.41 -23.97
N LEU A 284 -8.71 -33.09 -24.20
CA LEU A 284 -9.55 -32.48 -25.22
C LEU A 284 -8.91 -32.61 -26.61
N PRO A 285 -9.69 -33.02 -27.63
CA PRO A 285 -9.18 -33.14 -29.00
C PRO A 285 -8.94 -31.79 -29.67
N GLU A 286 -9.66 -30.75 -29.24
CA GLU A 286 -9.63 -29.39 -29.77
C GLU A 286 -9.62 -28.38 -28.61
N PRO A 287 -9.26 -27.10 -28.86
CA PRO A 287 -9.28 -26.09 -27.82
C PRO A 287 -10.65 -25.98 -27.13
N PRO A 288 -10.69 -25.77 -25.80
CA PRO A 288 -11.94 -25.74 -25.06
C PRO A 288 -12.82 -24.56 -25.50
N LEU A 289 -14.07 -24.85 -25.86
CA LEU A 289 -15.12 -23.87 -26.21
C LEU A 289 -16.08 -23.60 -25.05
N LYS A 290 -16.25 -24.56 -24.14
CA LYS A 290 -17.14 -24.44 -22.98
C LYS A 290 -16.48 -24.97 -21.72
N MET A 291 -16.86 -24.36 -20.61
CA MET A 291 -16.48 -24.75 -19.25
C MET A 291 -17.75 -24.95 -18.44
N ALA A 292 -17.78 -25.95 -17.57
CA ALA A 292 -18.83 -26.05 -16.58
C ALA A 292 -18.22 -26.13 -15.18
N LEU A 293 -18.79 -25.35 -14.25
CA LEU A 293 -18.43 -25.33 -12.85
C LEU A 293 -19.54 -25.98 -12.04
N TYR A 294 -19.20 -26.98 -11.25
CA TYR A 294 -20.11 -27.59 -10.31
C TYR A 294 -19.97 -26.94 -8.95
N ASN A 295 -21.06 -26.34 -8.48
CA ASN A 295 -21.15 -25.81 -7.13
C ASN A 295 -21.51 -26.94 -6.16
N VAL A 296 -20.60 -27.25 -5.25
CA VAL A 296 -20.73 -28.37 -4.30
C VAL A 296 -21.81 -28.11 -3.23
N GLU A 297 -22.08 -26.84 -2.92
CA GLU A 297 -23.08 -26.44 -1.92
C GLU A 297 -24.50 -26.47 -2.47
N THR A 298 -24.70 -25.95 -3.69
CA THR A 298 -26.02 -25.91 -4.34
C THR A 298 -26.31 -27.12 -5.22
N GLN A 299 -25.30 -27.96 -5.51
CA GLN A 299 -25.37 -29.13 -6.40
C GLN A 299 -25.81 -28.80 -7.83
N THR A 300 -25.53 -27.58 -8.28
CA THR A 300 -25.91 -27.09 -9.61
C THR A 300 -24.69 -26.84 -10.49
N TRP A 301 -24.88 -27.03 -11.79
CA TRP A 301 -23.90 -26.68 -12.81
C TRP A 301 -24.08 -25.23 -13.28
N GLU A 302 -22.98 -24.51 -13.35
CA GLU A 302 -22.89 -23.21 -14.02
C GLU A 302 -22.07 -23.38 -15.29
N LEU A 303 -22.71 -23.23 -16.44
CA LEU A 303 -22.08 -23.40 -17.75
C LEU A 303 -21.61 -22.04 -18.28
N ARG A 304 -20.36 -21.98 -18.73
CA ARG A 304 -19.72 -20.78 -19.27
C ARG A 304 -19.14 -21.08 -20.65
N HIS A 305 -19.33 -20.17 -21.58
CA HIS A 305 -18.75 -20.28 -22.92
C HIS A 305 -17.36 -19.65 -22.93
N ILE A 306 -16.32 -20.40 -23.29
CA ILE A 306 -14.96 -19.91 -23.46
C ILE A 306 -14.86 -19.40 -24.90
N ALA A 307 -15.00 -18.09 -25.12
CA ALA A 307 -14.89 -17.53 -26.46
C ALA A 307 -13.43 -17.65 -26.96
N GLN A 308 -13.25 -18.23 -28.16
CA GLN A 308 -12.02 -18.08 -28.92
C GLN A 308 -11.88 -16.61 -29.37
N GLU A 309 -10.70 -16.05 -29.10
CA GLU A 309 -10.32 -14.68 -29.34
C GLU A 309 -10.60 -14.24 -30.80
N ARG A 310 -11.17 -13.04 -30.97
CA ARG A 310 -11.28 -12.27 -32.23
C ARG A 310 -12.19 -12.79 -33.35
N ASP A 311 -12.40 -14.10 -33.50
CA ASP A 311 -13.09 -14.65 -34.69
C ASP A 311 -14.62 -14.54 -34.64
N GLN A 312 -15.20 -14.30 -33.46
CA GLN A 312 -16.64 -14.04 -33.29
C GLN A 312 -17.03 -12.58 -33.53
N VAL A 313 -16.06 -11.66 -33.57
CA VAL A 313 -16.30 -10.25 -33.85
C VAL A 313 -16.34 -10.07 -35.37
N ALA A 314 -17.51 -9.70 -35.91
CA ALA A 314 -17.66 -9.45 -37.34
C ALA A 314 -16.62 -8.41 -37.81
N ARG A 315 -15.99 -8.64 -38.97
CA ARG A 315 -14.87 -7.81 -39.50
C ARG A 315 -15.17 -6.31 -39.68
N GLY A 316 -16.40 -5.86 -39.43
CA GLY A 316 -16.84 -4.46 -39.47
C GLY A 316 -17.59 -3.98 -38.21
N ALA A 317 -17.58 -4.74 -37.11
CA ALA A 317 -18.24 -4.34 -35.86
C ALA A 317 -17.49 -3.17 -35.19
N SER A 318 -18.23 -2.23 -34.62
CA SER A 318 -17.68 -1.04 -33.95
C SER A 318 -18.46 -0.73 -32.66
N GLY A 319 -17.78 -0.23 -31.63
CA GLY A 319 -18.41 0.08 -30.35
C GLY A 319 -18.69 -1.19 -29.52
N LEU A 320 -19.86 -1.24 -28.86
CA LEU A 320 -20.29 -2.36 -28.00
C LEU A 320 -20.43 -3.68 -28.76
N ASP A 321 -20.74 -3.63 -30.06
CA ASP A 321 -20.93 -4.82 -30.92
C ASP A 321 -19.61 -5.54 -31.24
N ALA A 322 -18.47 -4.96 -30.88
CA ALA A 322 -17.13 -5.52 -31.07
C ALA A 322 -16.47 -5.93 -29.74
N VAL A 323 -17.23 -5.95 -28.65
CA VAL A 323 -16.76 -6.41 -27.33
C VAL A 323 -16.69 -7.93 -27.32
N TYR A 324 -15.59 -8.49 -26.80
CA TYR A 324 -15.43 -9.93 -26.61
C TYR A 324 -14.90 -10.26 -25.21
N THR A 325 -15.38 -11.38 -24.66
CA THR A 325 -14.97 -11.87 -23.34
C THR A 325 -13.79 -12.84 -23.47
N SER A 326 -12.68 -12.57 -22.79
CA SER A 326 -11.58 -13.52 -22.61
C SER A 326 -11.58 -14.09 -21.19
N TYR A 327 -11.23 -15.36 -21.05
CA TYR A 327 -11.07 -16.00 -19.74
C TYR A 327 -9.59 -16.23 -19.48
N VAL A 328 -9.07 -15.67 -18.38
CA VAL A 328 -7.69 -15.89 -17.93
C VAL A 328 -7.71 -16.88 -16.78
N PHE A 329 -7.02 -18.01 -16.99
CA PHE A 329 -6.87 -19.07 -16.00
C PHE A 329 -5.51 -18.94 -15.31
N ARG A 330 -5.49 -18.76 -13.99
CA ARG A 330 -4.25 -18.72 -13.21
C ARG A 330 -4.31 -19.68 -12.04
N ARG A 331 -3.41 -20.67 -12.01
CA ARG A 331 -3.12 -21.40 -10.76
C ARG A 331 -2.10 -20.59 -9.96
N SER A 332 -2.48 -20.14 -8.77
CA SER A 332 -1.63 -19.31 -7.93
C SER A 332 -1.98 -19.56 -6.46
N ALA A 333 -0.95 -19.56 -5.60
CA ALA A 333 -1.15 -19.56 -4.15
C ALA A 333 -1.75 -18.22 -3.66
N ASN A 334 -1.67 -17.17 -4.48
CA ASN A 334 -2.19 -15.83 -4.19
C ASN A 334 -3.40 -15.52 -5.08
N PRO A 335 -4.53 -15.02 -4.53
CA PRO A 335 -5.68 -14.59 -5.32
C PRO A 335 -5.31 -13.48 -6.32
N PRO A 336 -5.91 -13.44 -7.52
CA PRO A 336 -5.88 -12.24 -8.34
C PRO A 336 -6.60 -11.13 -7.56
N ARG A 337 -6.01 -9.93 -7.53
CA ARG A 337 -6.68 -8.75 -6.96
C ARG A 337 -7.87 -8.39 -7.86
N VAL A 338 -9.03 -8.96 -7.57
CA VAL A 338 -10.32 -8.53 -8.11
C VAL A 338 -11.18 -7.99 -6.97
N PRO A 339 -11.84 -6.84 -7.12
CA PRO A 339 -12.74 -6.32 -6.10
C PRO A 339 -13.89 -7.31 -5.88
N ALA A 340 -14.20 -7.61 -4.63
CA ALA A 340 -15.20 -8.61 -4.24
C ALA A 340 -16.63 -8.13 -4.54
N GLY A 341 -17.04 -8.11 -5.82
CA GLY A 341 -18.37 -7.68 -6.23
C GLY A 341 -18.43 -6.80 -7.48
N GLY A 342 -17.29 -6.48 -8.11
CA GLY A 342 -17.26 -5.76 -9.38
C GLY A 342 -17.66 -6.64 -10.57
N SER A 343 -18.46 -6.10 -11.50
CA SER A 343 -18.64 -6.66 -12.85
C SER A 343 -18.14 -5.64 -13.88
N TYR A 344 -17.79 -6.05 -15.10
CA TYR A 344 -17.23 -5.13 -16.11
C TYR A 344 -18.20 -4.00 -16.53
N MET A 345 -19.52 -4.19 -16.38
CA MET A 345 -20.53 -3.12 -16.57
C MET A 345 -20.51 -2.07 -15.47
N HIS A 346 -20.01 -2.42 -14.28
CA HIS A 346 -19.90 -1.58 -13.09
C HIS A 346 -18.54 -1.89 -12.42
N PRO A 347 -17.42 -1.46 -13.02
CA PRO A 347 -16.07 -1.82 -12.58
C PRO A 347 -15.73 -1.25 -11.20
N TYR A 348 -16.57 -0.32 -10.73
CA TYR A 348 -16.54 0.19 -9.37
C TYR A 348 -17.52 -0.60 -8.51
N PRO A 349 -17.04 -1.21 -7.42
CA PRO A 349 -17.91 -1.95 -6.53
C PRO A 349 -18.98 -1.07 -5.89
N LYS A 350 -20.05 -1.70 -5.37
CA LYS A 350 -21.05 -0.97 -4.58
C LYS A 350 -20.31 -0.25 -3.44
N LYS A 351 -20.49 1.08 -3.37
CA LYS A 351 -19.87 1.91 -2.33
C LYS A 351 -20.10 1.25 -0.97
N GLY A 352 -19.03 1.17 -0.16
CA GLY A 352 -19.12 0.73 1.23
C GLY A 352 -20.07 1.62 2.04
N SER A 353 -20.13 1.40 3.35
CA SER A 353 -20.99 2.25 4.19
C SER A 353 -20.61 3.73 4.02
N TRP A 354 -21.54 4.54 3.53
CA TRP A 354 -21.31 5.98 3.33
C TRP A 354 -20.87 6.66 4.64
N LEU A 355 -21.36 6.16 5.78
CA LEU A 355 -20.96 6.61 7.11
C LEU A 355 -19.49 6.27 7.38
N ALA A 356 -19.04 5.07 7.01
CA ALA A 356 -17.63 4.69 7.13
C ALA A 356 -16.74 5.55 6.22
N SER A 357 -17.18 5.84 4.99
CA SER A 357 -16.45 6.77 4.10
C SER A 357 -16.39 8.19 4.66
N ALA A 358 -17.48 8.70 5.24
CA ALA A 358 -17.51 10.03 5.85
C ALA A 358 -16.59 10.11 7.08
N VAL A 359 -16.62 9.09 7.95
CA VAL A 359 -15.74 9.00 9.12
C VAL A 359 -14.28 8.85 8.69
N TYR A 360 -14.00 7.99 7.69
CA TYR A 360 -12.66 7.80 7.15
C TYR A 360 -12.10 9.11 6.54
N ALA A 361 -12.92 9.88 5.84
CA ALA A 361 -12.52 11.18 5.29
C ALA A 361 -12.27 12.23 6.38
N ALA A 362 -13.00 12.18 7.49
CA ALA A 362 -12.84 13.10 8.61
C ALA A 362 -11.65 12.76 9.52
N VAL A 363 -11.26 11.48 9.60
CA VAL A 363 -10.12 11.02 10.38
C VAL A 363 -8.84 11.21 9.55
N PRO A 364 -7.89 12.03 10.03
CA PRO A 364 -6.54 12.07 9.49
C PRO A 364 -5.91 10.70 9.24
N ASN A 365 -5.41 10.45 8.03
CA ASN A 365 -4.58 9.27 7.76
C ASN A 365 -3.10 9.67 7.70
N TRP A 366 -2.37 9.42 8.78
CA TRP A 366 -0.94 9.71 8.87
C TRP A 366 -0.06 8.66 8.19
N GLN A 367 -0.59 7.46 7.97
CA GLN A 367 0.13 6.36 7.32
C GLN A 367 0.54 6.73 5.88
N LEU A 368 -0.29 7.54 5.19
CA LEU A 368 -0.01 8.05 3.84
C LEU A 368 1.29 8.86 3.75
N PHE A 369 1.73 9.46 4.85
CA PHE A 369 2.95 10.25 4.86
C PHE A 369 4.19 9.46 5.26
N TRP A 370 4.02 8.21 5.70
CA TRP A 370 5.08 7.40 6.29
C TRP A 370 5.57 6.32 5.32
N MET A 371 6.58 6.64 4.51
CA MET A 371 7.09 5.77 3.43
C MET A 371 8.27 4.86 3.84
N ALA A 372 8.44 4.58 5.14
CA ALA A 372 9.59 3.80 5.63
C ALA A 372 9.67 2.39 5.00
N ASP A 373 8.55 1.69 4.87
CA ASP A 373 8.50 0.35 4.29
C ASP A 373 8.82 0.37 2.79
N ALA A 374 8.27 1.34 2.05
CA ALA A 374 8.58 1.52 0.63
C ALA A 374 10.08 1.77 0.41
N LEU A 375 10.70 2.62 1.23
CA LEU A 375 12.14 2.89 1.17
C LEU A 375 12.98 1.66 1.55
N SER A 376 12.55 0.89 2.56
CA SER A 376 13.22 -0.35 2.97
C SER A 376 13.23 -1.39 1.85
N ASN A 377 12.16 -1.44 1.06
CA ASN A 377 12.03 -2.32 -0.10
C ASN A 377 12.64 -1.73 -1.39
N GLN A 378 13.46 -0.68 -1.28
CA GLN A 378 14.11 0.01 -2.40
C GLN A 378 13.14 0.54 -3.46
N LEU A 379 11.89 0.81 -3.08
CA LEU A 379 10.89 1.40 -3.96
C LEU A 379 11.09 2.91 -4.04
N LYS A 380 10.89 3.46 -5.23
CA LYS A 380 10.93 4.91 -5.47
C LYS A 380 9.56 5.52 -5.24
N VAL A 381 9.51 6.56 -4.41
CA VAL A 381 8.28 7.32 -4.17
C VAL A 381 8.02 8.24 -5.38
N PRO A 382 6.90 8.07 -6.11
CA PRO A 382 6.62 8.89 -7.29
C PRO A 382 6.21 10.32 -6.90
N TYR A 383 6.66 11.32 -7.66
CA TYR A 383 6.33 12.72 -7.39
C TYR A 383 4.82 13.03 -7.50
N SER A 384 4.08 12.27 -8.31
CA SER A 384 2.61 12.37 -8.36
C SER A 384 1.98 12.06 -7.01
N TYR A 385 2.49 11.06 -6.29
CA TYR A 385 2.03 10.74 -4.93
C TYR A 385 2.30 11.89 -3.95
N VAL A 386 3.48 12.53 -4.04
CA VAL A 386 3.79 13.71 -3.23
C VAL A 386 2.83 14.86 -3.53
N LEU A 387 2.47 15.09 -4.80
CA LEU A 387 1.51 16.12 -5.18
C LEU A 387 0.11 15.85 -4.61
N TYR A 388 -0.37 14.60 -4.68
CA TYR A 388 -1.63 14.21 -4.05
C TYR A 388 -1.56 14.33 -2.53
N GLY A 389 -0.45 13.94 -1.91
CA GLY A 389 -0.20 14.13 -0.48
C GLY A 389 -0.22 15.61 -0.06
N ALA A 390 0.34 16.49 -0.89
CA ALA A 390 0.29 17.93 -0.68
C ALA A 390 -1.15 18.46 -0.74
N ALA A 391 -1.92 18.08 -1.77
CA ALA A 391 -3.32 18.46 -1.90
C ALA A 391 -4.17 17.97 -0.72
N TYR A 392 -3.96 16.72 -0.31
CA TYR A 392 -4.58 16.13 0.87
C TYR A 392 -4.23 16.92 2.14
N SER A 393 -2.94 17.21 2.37
CA SER A 393 -2.49 17.99 3.52
C SER A 393 -3.10 19.39 3.55
N VAL A 394 -3.19 20.08 2.41
CA VAL A 394 -3.81 21.41 2.34
C VAL A 394 -5.30 21.34 2.72
N ALA A 395 -6.06 20.43 2.11
CA ALA A 395 -7.48 20.27 2.40
C ALA A 395 -7.72 19.94 3.88
N MET A 396 -6.90 19.06 4.43
CA MET A 396 -6.95 18.65 5.82
C MET A 396 -6.59 19.80 6.79
N ASN A 397 -5.57 20.59 6.49
CA ASN A 397 -5.21 21.78 7.27
C ASN A 397 -6.34 22.82 7.24
N ILE A 398 -6.98 23.04 6.08
CA ILE A 398 -8.16 23.91 5.98
C ILE A 398 -9.28 23.40 6.89
N MET A 399 -9.58 22.11 6.86
CA MET A 399 -10.58 21.49 7.74
C MET A 399 -10.25 21.70 9.23
N LEU A 400 -8.99 21.50 9.63
CA LEU A 400 -8.55 21.68 11.02
C LEU A 400 -8.56 23.15 11.46
N ILE A 401 -8.25 24.08 10.55
CA ILE A 401 -8.38 25.53 10.80
C ILE A 401 -9.84 25.91 11.01
N LEU A 402 -10.74 25.41 10.17
CA LEU A 402 -12.19 25.63 10.33
C LEU A 402 -12.68 25.05 11.67
N LEU A 403 -12.24 23.84 12.03
CA LEU A 403 -12.51 23.23 13.33
C LEU A 403 -12.02 24.14 14.47
N ALA A 404 -10.79 24.67 14.39
CA ALA A 404 -10.26 25.58 15.40
C ALA A 404 -11.08 26.87 15.54
N VAL A 405 -11.52 27.44 14.42
CA VAL A 405 -12.39 28.63 14.40
C VAL A 405 -13.73 28.32 15.05
N LEU A 406 -14.36 27.20 14.72
CA LEU A 406 -15.61 26.74 15.34
C LEU A 406 -15.44 26.51 16.85
N LEU A 407 -14.38 25.82 17.24
CA LEU A 407 -14.06 25.57 18.64
C LEU A 407 -13.80 26.87 19.40
N PHE A 408 -13.27 27.93 18.78
CA PHE A 408 -12.99 29.17 19.50
C PHE A 408 -14.12 30.21 19.44
N TRP A 409 -15.12 30.03 18.57
CA TRP A 409 -16.16 31.02 18.26
C TRP A 409 -16.78 31.66 19.51
N ASN A 410 -17.15 30.83 20.49
CA ASN A 410 -17.81 31.24 21.73
C ASN A 410 -16.86 31.49 22.92
N ARG A 411 -15.54 31.59 22.73
CA ARG A 411 -14.62 31.88 23.86
C ARG A 411 -14.52 33.37 24.16
N GLU A 412 -14.67 33.71 25.44
CA GLU A 412 -14.32 35.02 25.97
C GLU A 412 -12.80 35.23 25.86
N VAL A 413 -12.40 36.31 25.20
CA VAL A 413 -10.98 36.66 25.03
C VAL A 413 -10.58 37.51 26.22
N GLY A 414 -10.13 36.86 27.30
CA GLY A 414 -9.59 37.52 28.49
C GLY A 414 -10.65 37.90 29.53
N LYS A 415 -10.83 37.05 30.55
CA LYS A 415 -10.92 37.59 31.91
C LYS A 415 -9.48 37.82 32.35
N GLN A 416 -9.07 39.09 32.41
CA GLN A 416 -7.93 39.43 33.26
C GLN A 416 -8.31 38.95 34.66
N ILE A 417 -7.60 37.94 35.17
CA ILE A 417 -7.65 37.62 36.58
C ILE A 417 -6.91 38.78 37.24
N ILE A 418 -7.65 39.84 37.56
CA ILE A 418 -7.20 40.86 38.50
C ILE A 418 -7.34 40.19 39.86
N ASN A 419 -6.27 39.58 40.35
CA ASN A 419 -6.10 39.24 41.75
C ASN A 419 -4.83 39.92 42.25
#